data_AF-A0A2N7WHC1-F1
#
_entry.id   AF-A0A2N7WHC1-F1
#
_cell.length_a   1.000
_cell.length_b   1.000
_cell.length_c   1.000
_cell.angle_alpha   90.00
_cell.angle_beta   90.00
_cell.angle_gamma   90.00
#
_symmetry.space_group_name_H-M   'P 1'
#
loop_
_entity.id
_entity.type
_entity.pdbx_description
1 polymer ?
#
loop_
_entity_poly.entity_id
_entity_poly.type
_entity_poly.pdbx_seq_one_letter_code
_entity_poly.pdbx_strand_id
1 'polypeptide(L)'
;SMLTGESMPVKKMVGDKVIGATINKSGSFRYRATKVGADTALAQIVKLVQEAQNSKAPAQLLADQASQWLVVIAFLIGVATFAVWYFVLGQPVLLALTLTITVFVIACPDALGLATPMAVMVGTGLGAMNGILFKNAAALEDATRLNV
;
A
#
# COMPACT_ATOMS: atom_id res chain seq x y z
N SER A 1 -18.79 -6.94 -23.89
CA SER A 1 -18.06 -7.73 -22.88
C SER A 1 -16.95 -6.96 -22.18
N MET A 2 -16.02 -6.25 -22.85
CA MET A 2 -14.87 -5.66 -22.13
C MET A 2 -15.14 -4.43 -21.23
N LEU A 3 -16.10 -3.57 -21.57
CA LEU A 3 -16.34 -2.31 -20.82
C LEU A 3 -17.62 -2.35 -19.97
N THR A 4 -18.67 -3.01 -20.47
CA THR A 4 -19.98 -3.08 -19.81
C THR A 4 -20.22 -4.44 -19.13
N GLY A 5 -19.31 -5.40 -19.25
CA GLY A 5 -19.51 -6.78 -18.77
C GLY A 5 -20.52 -7.61 -19.59
N GLU A 6 -21.42 -6.98 -20.35
CA GLU A 6 -22.44 -7.71 -21.10
C GLU A 6 -21.87 -8.55 -22.25
N SER A 7 -22.30 -9.81 -22.31
CA SER A 7 -21.83 -10.78 -23.31
C SER A 7 -22.45 -10.55 -24.69
N MET A 8 -23.67 -10.03 -24.75
CA MET A 8 -24.41 -9.84 -26.00
C MET A 8 -24.07 -8.51 -26.68
N PRO A 9 -23.86 -8.48 -28.02
CA PRO A 9 -23.69 -7.24 -28.76
C PRO A 9 -24.96 -6.38 -28.72
N VAL A 10 -24.80 -5.09 -28.42
CA VAL A 10 -25.92 -4.13 -28.39
C VAL A 10 -26.05 -3.44 -29.74
N LYS A 11 -27.26 -3.42 -30.31
CA LYS A 11 -27.56 -2.72 -31.57
C LYS A 11 -27.42 -1.21 -31.36
N LYS A 12 -26.78 -0.53 -32.32
CA LYS A 12 -26.58 0.93 -32.30
C LYS A 12 -27.30 1.58 -33.47
N MET A 13 -28.03 2.65 -33.18
CA MET A 13 -28.78 3.46 -34.13
C MET A 13 -28.30 4.92 -34.12
N VAL A 14 -28.80 5.71 -35.08
CA VAL A 14 -28.45 7.13 -35.19
C VAL A 14 -28.87 7.86 -33.91
N GLY A 15 -27.93 8.55 -33.28
CA GLY A 15 -28.12 9.24 -31.99
C GLY A 15 -27.57 8.49 -30.79
N ASP A 16 -27.26 7.19 -30.91
CA ASP A 16 -26.71 6.42 -29.81
C ASP A 16 -25.24 6.76 -29.53
N LYS A 17 -24.89 6.77 -28.24
CA LYS A 17 -23.50 6.90 -27.81
C LYS A 17 -22.74 5.60 -28.06
N VAL A 18 -21.52 5.77 -28.59
CA VAL A 18 -20.53 4.71 -28.76
C VAL A 18 -19.36 4.95 -27.82
N ILE A 19 -18.85 3.87 -27.24
CA ILE A 19 -17.74 3.92 -26.29
C ILE A 19 -16.48 3.46 -27.03
N GLY A 20 -15.40 4.23 -26.91
CA GLY A 20 -14.10 3.85 -27.45
C GLY A 20 -13.62 2.50 -26.90
N ALA A 21 -12.80 1.77 -27.67
CA ALA A 21 -12.36 0.39 -27.37
C ALA A 21 -13.46 -0.69 -27.39
N THR A 22 -14.68 -0.38 -27.86
CA THR A 22 -15.67 -1.40 -28.22
C THR A 22 -15.44 -1.92 -29.65
N ILE A 23 -15.73 -3.21 -29.88
CA ILE A 23 -15.53 -3.86 -31.18
C ILE A 23 -16.83 -3.78 -31.96
N ASN A 24 -16.80 -3.11 -33.12
CA ASN A 24 -17.90 -3.17 -34.07
C ASN A 24 -17.96 -4.57 -34.71
N LYS A 25 -19.12 -5.24 -34.61
CA LYS A 25 -19.31 -6.60 -35.15
C LYS A 25 -19.85 -6.60 -36.57
N SER A 26 -20.84 -5.75 -36.87
CA SER A 26 -21.58 -5.83 -38.13
C SER A 26 -21.97 -4.45 -38.63
N GLY A 27 -21.80 -4.24 -39.93
CA GLY A 27 -22.08 -2.95 -40.59
C GLY A 27 -20.94 -1.94 -40.47
N SER A 28 -21.10 -0.81 -41.14
CA SER A 28 -20.21 0.35 -41.02
C SER A 28 -21.04 1.59 -40.71
N PHE A 29 -20.51 2.46 -39.87
CA PHE A 29 -21.13 3.73 -39.55
C PHE A 29 -20.06 4.79 -39.31
N ARG A 30 -20.40 6.05 -39.58
CA ARG A 30 -19.58 7.19 -39.19
C ARG A 30 -20.08 7.71 -37.86
N TYR A 31 -19.15 8.07 -36.99
CA TYR A 31 -19.46 8.63 -35.68
C TYR A 31 -18.72 9.95 -35.51
N ARG A 32 -19.26 10.83 -34.66
CA ARG A 32 -18.60 12.07 -34.24
C ARG A 32 -17.92 11.82 -32.90
N ALA A 33 -16.62 12.10 -32.81
CA ALA A 33 -15.91 12.04 -31.55
C ALA A 33 -16.46 13.12 -30.60
N THR A 34 -17.00 12.69 -29.45
CA THR A 34 -17.53 13.58 -28.40
C THR A 34 -16.58 13.74 -27.23
N LYS A 35 -15.74 12.73 -26.96
CA LYS A 35 -14.68 12.75 -25.96
C LYS A 35 -13.43 12.08 -26.55
N VAL A 36 -12.26 12.67 -26.34
CA VAL A 36 -10.97 12.18 -26.87
C VAL A 36 -9.89 12.27 -25.80
N GLY A 37 -8.86 11.43 -25.91
CA GLY A 37 -7.75 11.40 -24.95
C GLY A 37 -8.19 11.08 -23.52
N ALA A 38 -7.87 11.97 -22.58
CA ALA A 38 -8.11 11.81 -21.15
C ALA A 38 -9.60 11.75 -20.76
N ASP A 39 -10.49 12.29 -21.60
CA ASP A 39 -11.93 12.31 -21.33
C ASP A 39 -12.64 11.02 -21.76
N THR A 40 -11.90 10.07 -22.35
CA THR A 40 -12.48 8.78 -22.77
C THR A 40 -12.83 7.92 -21.56
N ALA A 41 -13.87 7.07 -21.71
CA ALA A 41 -14.26 6.15 -20.65
C ALA A 41 -13.11 5.22 -20.23
N LEU A 42 -12.28 4.77 -21.19
CA LEU A 42 -11.11 3.94 -20.89
C LEU A 42 -10.06 4.71 -20.08
N ALA A 43 -9.76 5.96 -20.44
CA ALA A 43 -8.81 6.78 -19.70
C ALA A 43 -9.28 7.05 -18.26
N GLN A 44 -10.59 7.25 -18.05
CA GLN A 44 -11.17 7.38 -16.71
C GLN A 44 -11.03 6.09 -15.90
N ILE A 45 -11.27 4.92 -16.50
CA ILE A 45 -11.07 3.63 -15.83
C ILE A 45 -9.60 3.43 -15.47
N VAL A 46 -8.68 3.70 -16.39
CA VAL A 46 -7.23 3.60 -16.12
C VAL A 46 -6.84 4.55 -14.97
N LYS A 47 -7.33 5.79 -14.98
CA LYS A 47 -7.08 6.76 -13.91
C LYS A 47 -7.60 6.26 -12.56
N LEU A 48 -8.82 5.73 -12.50
CA LEU A 48 -9.40 5.16 -11.28
C LEU A 48 -8.59 3.96 -10.77
N VAL A 49 -8.13 3.08 -11.66
CA VAL A 49 -7.27 1.95 -11.28
C VAL A 49 -5.92 2.43 -10.76
N GLN A 50 -5.32 3.44 -11.40
CA GLN A 50 -4.06 4.03 -10.97
C GLN A 50 -4.18 4.69 -9.59
N GLU A 51 -5.28 5.43 -9.35
CA GLU A 51 -5.59 6.05 -8.05
C GLU A 51 -5.77 4.97 -6.97
N ALA A 52 -6.44 3.87 -7.28
CA ALA A 52 -6.61 2.75 -6.36
C ALA A 52 -5.28 2.01 -6.06
N GLN A 53 -4.44 1.79 -7.06
CA GLN A 53 -3.13 1.10 -6.91
C GLN A 53 -2.10 1.91 -6.13
N ASN A 54 -2.17 3.25 -6.19
CA ASN A 54 -1.27 4.12 -5.43
C ASN A 54 -1.63 4.24 -3.94
N SER A 55 -2.67 3.54 -3.46
CA SER A 55 -2.99 3.51 -2.04
C SER A 55 -2.07 2.53 -1.28
N LYS A 56 -1.45 3.02 -0.22
CA LYS A 56 -0.64 2.20 0.69
C LYS A 56 -1.56 1.39 1.60
N ALA A 57 -1.17 0.14 1.90
CA ALA A 57 -1.91 -0.70 2.82
C ALA A 57 -1.96 -0.05 4.23
N PRO A 58 -3.12 -0.06 4.89
CA PRO A 58 -3.31 0.65 6.16
C PRO A 58 -2.47 0.07 7.30
N ALA A 59 -2.23 -1.25 7.37
CA ALA A 59 -1.37 -1.80 8.44
C ALA A 59 0.10 -1.46 8.23
N GLN A 60 0.56 -1.29 6.99
CA GLN A 60 1.92 -0.82 6.71
C GLN A 60 2.14 0.60 7.22
N LEU A 61 1.14 1.49 7.09
CA LEU A 61 1.20 2.84 7.65
C LEU A 61 1.24 2.85 9.18
N LEU A 62 0.48 1.96 9.83
CA LEU A 62 0.48 1.81 11.28
C LEU A 62 1.84 1.30 11.81
N ALA A 63 2.45 0.34 11.11
CA ALA A 63 3.78 -0.17 11.45
C ALA A 63 4.88 0.90 11.28
N ASP A 64 4.81 1.69 10.21
CA ASP A 64 5.72 2.83 9.99
C ASP A 64 5.58 3.88 11.11
N GLN A 65 4.35 4.20 11.51
CA GLN A 65 4.09 5.19 12.55
C GLN A 65 4.52 4.70 13.94
N ALA A 66 4.33 3.41 14.24
CA ALA A 66 4.84 2.79 15.46
C ALA A 66 6.38 2.81 15.50
N SER A 67 7.03 2.49 14.39
CA SER A 67 8.49 2.55 14.26
C SER A 67 9.03 3.95 14.52
N GLN A 68 8.38 4.99 13.97
CA GLN A 68 8.76 6.38 14.22
C GLN A 68 8.68 6.75 15.71
N TRP A 69 7.58 6.38 16.38
CA TRP A 69 7.44 6.66 17.82
C TRP A 69 8.48 5.93 18.67
N LEU A 70 8.76 4.66 18.35
CA LEU A 70 9.76 3.87 19.08
C LEU A 70 11.17 4.45 18.94
N VAL A 71 11.54 4.93 17.74
CA VAL A 71 12.84 5.58 17.51
C VAL A 71 12.97 6.86 18.34
N VAL A 72 11.93 7.70 18.39
CA VAL A 72 11.93 8.92 19.21
C VAL A 72 12.08 8.59 20.69
N ILE A 73 11.35 7.59 21.18
CA ILE A 73 11.45 7.14 22.58
C ILE A 73 12.85 6.60 22.88
N ALA A 74 13.41 5.76 22.02
CA ALA A 74 14.75 5.20 22.19
C ALA A 74 15.82 6.31 22.28
N PHE A 75 15.72 7.34 21.44
CA PHE A 75 16.61 8.48 21.47
C PHE A 75 16.51 9.26 22.79
N LEU A 76 15.29 9.55 23.24
CA LEU A 76 15.05 10.27 24.51
C LEU A 76 15.61 9.50 25.71
N ILE A 77 15.37 8.18 25.76
CA ILE A 77 15.88 7.33 26.84
C ILE A 77 17.41 7.29 26.80
N GLY A 78 18.03 7.11 25.64
CA GLY A 78 19.49 7.07 25.54
C GLY A 78 20.17 8.37 25.97
N VAL A 79 19.63 9.53 25.57
CA VAL A 79 20.11 10.84 26.04
C VAL A 79 19.91 10.99 27.55
N ALA A 80 18.78 10.55 28.09
CA ALA A 80 18.52 10.58 29.52
C ALA A 80 19.49 9.67 30.31
N THR A 81 19.76 8.46 29.82
CA THR A 81 20.74 7.54 30.43
C THR A 81 22.13 8.17 30.47
N PHE A 82 22.58 8.77 29.36
CA PHE A 82 23.86 9.46 29.30
C PHE A 82 23.92 10.62 30.30
N ALA A 83 22.87 11.46 30.33
CA ALA A 83 22.80 12.62 31.22
C ALA A 83 22.84 12.20 32.69
N VAL A 84 22.07 11.18 33.10
CA VAL A 84 22.04 10.72 34.49
C VAL A 84 23.37 10.10 34.90
N TRP A 85 23.99 9.27 34.05
CA TRP A 85 25.24 8.58 34.42
C TRP A 85 26.45 9.52 34.43
N TYR A 86 26.47 10.50 33.53
CA TYR A 86 27.53 11.48 33.45
C TYR A 86 27.41 12.58 34.52
N PHE A 87 26.23 13.20 34.67
CA PHE A 87 26.05 14.33 35.59
C PHE A 87 25.77 13.91 37.05
N VAL A 88 25.04 12.81 37.30
CA VAL A 88 24.61 12.44 38.66
C VAL A 88 25.60 11.47 39.32
N LEU A 89 26.15 10.52 38.57
CA LEU A 89 27.03 9.48 39.13
C LEU A 89 28.54 9.77 38.98
N GLY A 90 28.93 10.78 38.19
CA GLY A 90 30.34 11.16 38.01
C GLY A 90 31.24 10.03 37.48
N GLN A 91 30.66 9.03 36.82
CA GLN A 91 31.39 7.87 36.33
C GLN A 91 32.30 8.24 35.14
N PRO A 92 33.41 7.51 34.93
CA PRO A 92 34.29 7.76 33.79
C PRO A 92 33.49 7.68 32.48
N VAL A 93 33.80 8.60 31.55
CA VAL A 93 33.11 8.75 30.25
C VAL A 93 32.98 7.40 29.53
N LEU A 94 33.99 6.54 29.65
CA LEU A 94 34.00 5.20 29.07
C LEU A 94 32.81 4.33 29.52
N LEU A 95 32.48 4.34 30.82
CA LEU A 95 31.41 3.52 31.38
C LEU A 95 30.02 4.09 30.99
N ALA A 96 29.87 5.41 31.05
CA ALA A 96 28.62 6.08 30.66
C ALA A 96 28.30 5.87 29.17
N LEU A 97 29.32 5.96 28.30
CA LEU A 97 29.15 5.72 26.87
C LEU A 97 28.78 4.25 26.57
N THR A 98 29.43 3.30 27.25
CA THR A 98 29.15 1.87 27.07
C THR A 98 27.69 1.55 27.44
N LEU A 99 27.20 2.08 28.55
CA LEU A 99 25.81 1.88 28.97
C LEU A 99 24.81 2.57 28.04
N THR A 100 25.14 3.76 27.54
CA THR A 100 24.30 4.47 26.56
C THR A 100 24.17 3.68 25.26
N ILE A 101 25.28 3.16 24.72
CA ILE A 101 25.28 2.32 23.51
C ILE A 101 24.47 1.05 23.75
N THR A 102 24.63 0.42 24.92
CA THR A 102 23.90 -0.81 25.28
C THR A 102 22.38 -0.58 25.28
N VAL A 103 21.93 0.53 25.87
CA VAL A 103 20.50 0.91 25.87
C VAL A 103 19.99 1.18 24.46
N PHE A 104 20.76 1.89 23.63
CA PHE A 104 20.40 2.16 22.23
C PHE A 104 20.25 0.87 21.41
N VAL A 105 21.19 -0.08 21.56
CA VAL A 105 21.16 -1.37 20.86
C VAL A 105 19.95 -2.20 21.28
N ILE A 106 19.61 -2.20 22.58
CA ILE A 106 18.44 -2.93 23.08
C ILE A 106 17.12 -2.28 22.64
N ALA A 107 17.10 -0.95 22.48
CA ALA A 107 15.89 -0.21 22.14
C ALA A 107 15.60 -0.14 20.63
N CYS A 108 16.54 -0.50 19.76
CA CYS A 108 16.37 -0.39 18.31
C CYS A 108 15.31 -1.39 17.79
N PRO A 109 14.21 -0.95 17.15
CA PRO A 109 13.12 -1.83 16.74
C PRO A 109 13.35 -2.49 15.36
N ASP A 110 14.56 -2.97 15.06
CA ASP A 110 14.96 -3.42 13.71
C ASP A 110 14.02 -4.48 13.09
N ALA A 111 13.44 -5.34 13.93
CA ALA A 111 12.51 -6.39 13.50
C ALA A 111 11.11 -5.86 13.12
N LEU A 112 10.69 -4.72 13.66
CA LEU A 112 9.32 -4.24 13.51
C LEU A 112 9.01 -3.83 12.06
N GLY A 113 9.97 -3.18 11.38
CA GLY A 113 9.80 -2.72 10.00
C GLY A 113 9.73 -3.84 8.97
N LEU A 114 10.28 -5.03 9.28
CA LEU A 114 10.26 -6.19 8.40
C LEU A 114 9.11 -7.16 8.69
N ALA A 115 8.48 -7.08 9.86
CA ALA A 115 7.42 -8.00 10.26
C ALA A 115 6.22 -7.99 9.29
N THR A 116 5.73 -6.80 8.93
CA THR A 116 4.60 -6.64 8.01
C THR A 116 4.86 -7.16 6.59
N PRO A 117 5.94 -6.75 5.89
CA PRO A 117 6.20 -7.27 4.54
C PRO A 117 6.46 -8.78 4.52
N MET A 118 7.08 -9.34 5.57
CA MET A 118 7.25 -10.80 5.69
C MET A 118 5.90 -11.51 5.83
N ALA A 119 5.00 -11.01 6.70
CA ALA A 119 3.67 -11.59 6.88
C ALA A 119 2.85 -11.55 5.57
N VAL A 120 2.89 -10.44 4.85
CA VAL A 120 2.21 -10.30 3.55
C VAL A 120 2.83 -11.22 2.49
N MET A 121 4.16 -11.32 2.42
CA MET A 121 4.85 -12.19 1.46
C MET A 121 4.50 -13.66 1.68
N VAL A 122 4.53 -14.13 2.93
CA VAL A 122 4.17 -15.51 3.27
C VAL A 122 2.66 -15.74 3.06
N GLY A 123 1.81 -14.80 3.48
CA GLY A 123 0.36 -14.91 3.32
C GLY A 123 -0.09 -14.96 1.85
N THR A 124 0.48 -14.11 1.00
CA THR A 124 0.23 -14.15 -0.46
C THR A 124 0.76 -15.45 -1.09
N GLY A 125 1.91 -15.96 -0.64
CA GLY A 125 2.43 -17.26 -1.08
C GLY A 125 1.49 -18.42 -0.74
N LEU A 126 0.99 -18.48 0.51
CA LEU A 126 -0.02 -19.47 0.90
C LEU A 126 -1.33 -19.30 0.12
N GLY A 127 -1.78 -18.06 -0.12
CA GLY A 127 -2.96 -17.79 -0.93
C GLY A 127 -2.84 -18.35 -2.34
N ALA A 128 -1.68 -18.12 -2.98
CA ALA A 128 -1.41 -18.59 -4.33
C ALA A 128 -1.41 -20.13 -4.42
N MET A 129 -0.89 -20.83 -3.41
CA MET A 129 -0.95 -22.30 -3.32
C MET A 129 -2.39 -22.84 -3.25
N ASN A 130 -3.33 -22.04 -2.76
CA ASN A 130 -4.75 -22.37 -2.69
C ASN A 130 -5.58 -21.79 -3.85
N GLY A 131 -4.93 -21.26 -4.90
CA GLY A 131 -5.60 -20.68 -6.07
C GLY A 131 -6.18 -19.28 -5.85
N ILE A 132 -5.81 -18.61 -4.76
CA ILE A 132 -6.25 -17.25 -4.43
C ILE A 132 -5.10 -16.27 -4.74
N LEU A 133 -5.26 -15.46 -5.78
CA LEU A 133 -4.27 -14.47 -6.18
C LEU A 133 -4.61 -13.08 -5.63
N PHE A 134 -3.89 -12.66 -4.59
CA PHE A 134 -3.95 -11.29 -4.08
C PHE A 134 -3.10 -10.37 -4.96
N LYS A 135 -3.73 -9.41 -5.64
CA LYS A 135 -3.03 -8.45 -6.50
C LYS A 135 -2.26 -7.39 -5.71
N ASN A 136 -2.73 -7.06 -4.50
CA ASN A 136 -2.22 -5.97 -3.67
C ASN A 136 -2.12 -6.44 -2.21
N ALA A 137 -1.15 -5.93 -1.45
CA ALA A 137 -1.02 -6.19 0.00
C ALA A 137 -2.27 -5.72 0.78
N ALA A 138 -2.82 -4.55 0.42
CA ALA A 138 -4.05 -4.03 1.02
C ALA A 138 -5.24 -4.97 0.85
N ALA A 139 -5.34 -5.67 -0.29
CA ALA A 139 -6.43 -6.61 -0.54
C ALA A 139 -6.36 -7.83 0.39
N LEU A 140 -5.14 -8.26 0.78
CA LEU A 140 -4.96 -9.32 1.77
C LEU A 140 -5.41 -8.86 3.16
N GLU A 141 -5.06 -7.63 3.56
CA GLU A 141 -5.49 -7.05 4.84
C GLU A 141 -7.00 -6.80 4.89
N ASP A 142 -7.57 -6.19 3.86
CA ASP A 142 -9.01 -5.89 3.78
C ASP A 142 -9.85 -7.16 3.80
N ALA A 143 -9.38 -8.25 3.18
CA ALA A 143 -10.05 -9.54 3.25
C ALA A 143 -10.21 -10.06 4.68
N THR A 144 -9.27 -9.76 5.59
CA THR A 144 -9.38 -10.13 7.02
C THR A 144 -10.33 -9.23 7.82
N ARG A 145 -10.64 -8.03 7.31
CA ARG A 145 -11.52 -7.06 7.96
C ARG A 145 -12.98 -7.16 7.52
N LEU A 146 -13.28 -7.98 6.51
CA LEU A 146 -14.65 -8.21 6.04
C LEU A 146 -15.44 -9.04 7.06
N ASN A 147 -16.44 -8.42 7.68
CA ASN A 147 -17.43 -9.07 8.57
C ASN A 147 -18.81 -9.07 7.89
N VAL A 148 -18.97 -9.85 6.82
CA VAL A 148 -20.28 -10.04 6.16
C VAL A 148 -20.90 -11.34 6.63
#